data_AF-A0A2K3IVV7-F1
#
_entry.id   AF-A0A2K3IVV7-F1
#
_cell.length_a   1.000
_cell.length_b   1.000
_cell.length_c   1.000
_cell.angle_alpha   90.00
_cell.angle_beta   90.00
_cell.angle_gamma   90.00
#
_symmetry.space_group_name_H-M   'P 1'
#
loop_
_entity.id
_entity.type
_entity.pdbx_description
1 polymer ?
#
loop_
_entity_poly.entity_id
_entity_poly.type
_entity_poly.pdbx_seq_one_letter_code
_entity_poly.pdbx_strand_id
1 'polypeptide(L)'
;MGKGESWQGLEEKVSPEYVGRGSWMERVAGNKNMMYSLEKKYLVRNGEGEVIETPPEAVYRMARTMAEVESQYGKAPEEVDGLTKDFYFM
;
A
#
# COMPACT_ATOMS: atom_id res chain seq x y z
N MET A 1 27.62 -5.32 -5.31
CA MET A 1 26.50 -5.23 -6.28
C MET A 1 25.36 -6.08 -5.75
N GLY A 2 24.52 -5.50 -4.89
CA GLY A 2 23.32 -6.17 -4.37
C GLY A 2 22.26 -6.16 -5.46
N LYS A 3 21.71 -7.33 -5.79
CA LYS A 3 20.68 -7.50 -6.81
C LYS A 3 19.50 -6.59 -6.50
N GLY A 4 19.23 -5.64 -7.38
CA GLY A 4 17.96 -4.93 -7.39
C GLY A 4 16.89 -5.95 -7.71
N GLU A 5 16.04 -6.25 -6.74
CA GLU A 5 14.85 -7.05 -6.98
C GLU A 5 13.99 -6.28 -7.98
N SER A 6 13.99 -6.80 -9.20
CA SER A 6 13.23 -6.29 -10.31
C SER A 6 11.76 -6.52 -9.99
N TRP A 7 11.03 -5.43 -9.75
CA TRP A 7 9.57 -5.41 -9.79
C TRP A 7 9.11 -5.55 -11.25
N GLN A 8 9.43 -6.69 -11.87
CA GLN A 8 8.89 -7.14 -13.15
C GLN A 8 7.56 -7.82 -12.84
N GLY A 9 6.49 -7.03 -12.81
CA GLY A 9 5.15 -7.49 -12.51
C GLY A 9 4.19 -6.32 -12.40
N LEU A 10 4.03 -5.54 -13.47
CA LEU A 10 2.84 -4.71 -13.66
C LEU A 10 1.70 -5.62 -14.17
N GLU A 11 1.41 -6.69 -13.43
CA GLU A 11 0.08 -7.26 -13.47
C GLU A 11 -0.85 -6.20 -12.88
N GLU A 12 -2.02 -6.04 -13.49
CA GLU A 12 -3.04 -5.06 -13.17
C GLU A 12 -3.10 -4.78 -11.65
N LYS A 13 -2.89 -3.51 -11.24
CA LYS A 13 -2.95 -3.09 -9.83
C LYS A 13 -4.38 -3.29 -9.30
N VAL A 14 -4.74 -4.51 -8.93
CA VAL A 14 -6.04 -4.83 -8.35
C VAL A 14 -5.93 -4.66 -6.84
N SER A 15 -6.17 -3.45 -6.36
CA SER A 15 -6.42 -3.23 -4.93
C SER A 15 -7.87 -3.64 -4.61
N PRO A 16 -8.15 -4.22 -3.43
CA PRO A 16 -9.51 -4.55 -3.04
C PRO A 16 -10.42 -3.33 -3.13
N GLU A 17 -11.71 -3.54 -3.43
CA GLU A 17 -12.60 -2.41 -3.72
C GLU A 17 -12.73 -1.40 -2.56
N TYR A 18 -12.38 -1.79 -1.33
CA TYR A 18 -12.44 -0.94 -0.15
C TYR A 18 -11.25 0.04 -0.04
N VAL A 19 -10.17 -0.18 -0.79
CA VAL A 19 -9.01 0.70 -0.83
C VAL A 19 -9.40 1.99 -1.55
N GLY A 20 -9.18 3.13 -0.89
CA GLY A 20 -9.57 4.43 -1.42
C GLY A 20 -11.07 4.76 -1.36
N ARG A 21 -11.94 3.91 -0.80
CA ARG A 21 -13.36 4.27 -0.59
C ARG A 21 -13.53 5.31 0.52
N GLY A 22 -14.49 6.22 0.33
CA GLY A 22 -14.87 7.25 1.32
C GLY A 22 -14.06 8.55 1.24
N SER A 23 -14.17 9.40 2.26
CA SER A 23 -13.53 10.74 2.30
C SER A 23 -12.03 10.71 2.64
N TRP A 24 -11.37 9.56 2.50
CA TRP A 24 -9.99 9.37 2.93
C TRP A 24 -9.04 10.30 2.15
N MET A 25 -9.18 10.34 0.83
CA MET A 25 -8.47 11.28 -0.03
C MET A 25 -8.83 12.74 0.26
N GLU A 26 -10.08 13.07 0.60
CA GLU A 26 -10.47 14.44 0.95
C GLU A 26 -9.81 14.90 2.26
N ARG A 27 -9.75 14.02 3.26
CA ARG A 27 -9.12 14.29 4.56
C ARG A 27 -7.60 14.41 4.43
N VAL A 28 -6.96 13.56 3.64
CA VAL A 28 -5.51 13.59 3.43
C VAL A 28 -5.10 14.75 2.53
N ALA A 29 -5.80 14.99 1.41
CA ALA A 29 -5.54 16.10 0.49
C ALA A 29 -5.77 17.47 1.15
N GLY A 30 -6.68 17.55 2.13
CA GLY A 30 -6.87 18.75 2.96
C GLY A 30 -5.65 19.13 3.79
N ASN A 31 -4.70 18.22 4.01
CA ASN A 31 -3.47 18.46 4.75
C ASN A 31 -2.23 18.42 3.83
N LYS A 32 -1.80 19.59 3.38
CA LYS A 32 -0.67 19.75 2.43
C LYS A 32 0.66 19.18 2.94
N ASN A 33 0.92 19.25 4.25
CA ASN A 33 2.17 18.71 4.83
C ASN A 33 2.18 17.18 4.82
N MET A 34 1.02 16.58 5.04
CA MET A 34 0.84 15.13 4.98
C MET A 34 1.01 14.62 3.55
N MET A 35 0.35 15.27 2.58
CA MET A 35 0.53 14.96 1.15
C MET A 35 1.98 15.08 0.70
N TYR A 36 2.66 16.17 1.06
CA TYR A 36 4.08 16.35 0.73
C TYR A 36 4.95 15.23 1.29
N SER A 37 4.71 14.82 2.55
CA SER A 37 5.47 13.75 3.19
C SER A 37 5.22 12.40 2.52
N LEU A 38 3.96 12.09 2.21
CA LEU A 38 3.54 10.88 1.49
C LEU A 38 4.23 10.80 0.14
N GLU A 39 4.09 11.83 -0.69
CA GLU A 39 4.71 11.90 -2.02
C GLU A 39 6.23 11.76 -1.94
N LYS A 40 6.90 12.42 -0.99
CA LYS A 40 8.37 12.40 -0.93
C LYS A 40 8.94 11.09 -0.39
N LYS A 41 8.29 10.45 0.58
CA LYS A 41 8.93 9.38 1.37
C LYS A 41 8.28 8.01 1.21
N TYR A 42 6.98 7.94 0.93
CA TYR A 42 6.21 6.71 1.11
C TYR A 42 5.65 6.12 -0.18
N LEU A 43 5.30 6.97 -1.16
CA LEU A 43 4.76 6.50 -2.44
C LEU A 43 5.87 5.88 -3.30
N VAL A 44 5.57 4.69 -3.83
CA VAL A 44 6.44 3.98 -4.78
C VAL A 44 6.62 4.78 -6.07
N ARG A 45 7.85 4.72 -6.59
CA ARG A 45 8.22 5.29 -7.89
C ARG A 45 8.64 4.22 -8.87
N ASN A 46 8.38 4.45 -10.15
CA ASN A 46 8.93 3.63 -11.22
C ASN A 46 10.43 3.93 -11.43
N GLY A 47 11.06 3.23 -12.38
CA GLY A 47 12.47 3.43 -12.73
C GLY A 47 12.80 4.82 -13.29
N GLU A 48 11.80 5.58 -13.73
CA GLU A 48 11.92 6.95 -14.26
C GLU A 48 11.72 8.01 -13.16
N GLY A 49 11.41 7.60 -11.93
CA GLY A 49 11.21 8.48 -10.78
C GLY A 49 9.79 9.03 -10.65
N GLU A 50 8.85 8.57 -11.49
CA GLU A 50 7.45 8.98 -11.45
C GLU A 50 6.71 8.23 -10.33
N VAL A 51 5.84 8.94 -9.62
CA VAL A 51 5.00 8.34 -8.58
C VAL A 51 3.92 7.49 -9.24
N ILE A 52 3.88 6.20 -8.92
CA ILE A 52 2.93 5.24 -9.48
C ILE A 52 1.96 4.66 -8.45
N GLU A 53 2.00 5.15 -7.20
CA GLU A 53 1.19 4.68 -6.08
C GLU A 53 0.37 5.83 -5.50
N THR A 54 -0.89 5.55 -5.13
CA THR A 54 -1.73 6.52 -4.43
C THR A 54 -1.58 6.40 -2.90
N PRO A 55 -1.88 7.44 -2.09
CA PRO A 55 -1.83 7.32 -0.64
C PRO A 55 -2.65 6.17 -0.03
N PRO A 56 -3.90 5.89 -0.48
CA PRO A 56 -4.63 4.71 -0.03
C PRO A 56 -3.92 3.39 -0.35
N GLU A 57 -3.32 3.27 -1.54
CA GLU A 57 -2.54 2.09 -1.93
C GLU A 57 -1.30 1.91 -1.05
N ALA A 58 -0.60 3.00 -0.69
CA ALA A 58 0.56 2.92 0.19
C ALA A 58 0.20 2.40 1.59
N VAL A 59 -0.93 2.87 2.14
CA VAL A 59 -1.44 2.36 3.43
C VAL A 59 -1.90 0.91 3.30
N TYR A 60 -2.59 0.55 2.22
CA TYR A 60 -2.96 -0.82 1.94
C TYR A 60 -1.73 -1.74 1.85
N ARG A 61 -0.68 -1.34 1.14
CA ARG A 61 0.57 -2.08 1.06
C ARG A 61 1.21 -2.27 2.43
N MET A 62 1.25 -1.22 3.26
CA MET A 62 1.76 -1.33 4.63
C MET A 62 0.93 -2.32 5.47
N ALA A 63 -0.40 -2.21 5.43
CA ALA A 63 -1.31 -3.13 6.11
C ALA A 63 -1.11 -4.58 5.64
N ARG A 64 -0.95 -4.78 4.33
CA ARG A 64 -0.68 -6.08 3.72
C ARG A 64 0.66 -6.64 4.18
N THR A 65 1.73 -5.85 4.14
CA THR A 65 3.06 -6.26 4.62
C THR A 65 3.02 -6.67 6.10
N MET A 66 2.23 -5.98 6.93
CA MET A 66 2.04 -6.36 8.33
C MET A 66 1.29 -7.69 8.47
N ALA A 67 0.19 -7.87 7.73
CA ALA A 67 -0.60 -9.09 7.77
C ALA A 67 0.14 -10.32 7.20
N GLU A 68 0.95 -10.14 6.16
CA GLU A 68 1.69 -11.23 5.51
C GLU A 68 2.70 -11.90 6.44
N VAL A 69 3.21 -11.21 7.46
CA VAL A 69 4.07 -11.81 8.50
C VAL A 69 3.35 -12.98 9.18
N GLU A 70 2.03 -12.92 9.32
CA GLU A 70 1.24 -13.96 9.99
C GLU A 70 1.17 -15.28 9.21
N SER A 71 1.42 -15.25 7.90
CA SER A 71 1.55 -16.48 7.09
C SER A 71 2.71 -17.35 7.57
N GLN A 72 3.76 -16.74 8.12
CA GLN A 72 4.91 -17.46 8.69
C GLN A 72 4.54 -18.18 9.99
N TYR A 73 3.40 -17.84 10.60
CA TYR A 73 2.86 -18.46 11.81
C TYR A 73 1.67 -19.40 11.50
N GLY A 74 1.46 -19.74 10.23
CA GLY A 74 0.51 -20.77 9.81
C GLY A 74 -0.90 -20.26 9.51
N LYS A 75 -1.13 -18.94 9.42
CA LYS A 75 -2.42 -18.40 8.97
C LYS A 75 -2.66 -18.67 7.49
N ALA A 76 -3.91 -18.98 7.15
CA ALA A 76 -4.35 -19.17 5.77
C ALA A 76 -4.40 -17.83 5.00
N PRO A 77 -4.33 -17.85 3.66
CA PRO A 77 -4.40 -16.64 2.84
C PRO A 77 -5.63 -15.76 3.12
N GLU A 78 -6.79 -16.36 3.35
CA GLU A 78 -8.05 -15.65 3.62
C GLU A 78 -8.01 -14.93 5.00
N GLU A 79 -7.29 -15.50 5.96
CA GLU A 79 -7.08 -14.87 7.26
C GLU A 79 -6.12 -13.69 7.14
N VAL A 80 -5.08 -13.80 6.31
CA VAL A 80 -4.17 -12.68 5.98
C VAL A 80 -4.92 -11.55 5.26
N ASP A 81 -5.84 -11.88 4.36
CA ASP A 81 -6.71 -10.89 3.69
C ASP A 81 -7.61 -10.16 4.70
N GLY A 82 -8.18 -10.90 5.66
CA GLY A 82 -8.97 -10.34 6.76
C GLY A 82 -8.14 -9.36 7.61
N LEU A 83 -6.96 -9.77 8.04
CA LEU A 83 -6.06 -8.94 8.83
C LEU A 83 -5.57 -7.71 8.07
N THR A 84 -5.30 -7.86 6.77
CA THR A 84 -4.95 -6.74 5.88
C THR A 84 -6.05 -5.68 5.90
N LYS A 85 -7.30 -6.11 5.78
CA LYS A 85 -8.47 -5.22 5.81
C LYS A 85 -8.61 -4.54 7.17
N ASP A 86 -8.43 -5.29 8.26
CA ASP A 86 -8.51 -4.75 9.63
C ASP A 86 -7.44 -3.68 9.85
N PHE A 87 -6.17 -3.97 9.54
CA PHE A 87 -5.07 -2.99 9.65
C PHE A 87 -5.27 -1.75 8.79
N TYR A 88 -5.89 -1.90 7.61
CA TYR A 88 -6.18 -0.78 6.72
C TYR A 88 -7.21 0.20 7.30
N PHE A 89 -8.16 -0.29 8.12
CA PHE A 89 -9.24 0.50 8.70
C PHE A 89 -9.01 0.98 10.15
N MET A 90 -7.87 0.64 10.76
CA MET A 90 -7.48 1.14 12.09
C MET A 90 -7.20 2.65 12.09
#